data_AF-A0A657B665-F1
#
_entry.id   AF-A0A657B665-F1
#
_cell.length_a   1.000
_cell.length_b   1.000
_cell.length_c   1.000
_cell.angle_alpha   90.00
_cell.angle_beta   90.00
_cell.angle_gamma   90.00
#
_symmetry.space_group_name_H-M   'P 1'
#
loop_
_entity.id
_entity.type
_entity.pdbx_description
1 polymer ?
#
loop_
_entity_poly.entity_id
_entity_poly.type
_entity_poly.pdbx_seq_one_letter_code
_entity_poly.pdbx_strand_id
1 'polypeptide(L)'
;MLNGFIKFLKLLNANENPAQLAGAIVLSMIMALTPFWSLHNLLVVLMLCVLRINLFTFFASFPVWSGIAWLLDPYSASIGEGLLLNDSLQALWASMYQSDLWRLAHFNNTLTIGSLLLASVLAVPVYIVSVWLIKRYRDTVVAWVNRLHIVKALKASSWFQKLSSAYSVAEVAR
;
A
#
# COMPACT_ATOMS: atom_id res chain seq x y z
N MET A 1 -14.45 -12.95 -21.40
CA MET A 1 -13.23 -12.39 -20.78
C MET A 1 -13.54 -11.33 -19.73
N LEU A 2 -14.42 -10.36 -20.01
CA LEU A 2 -14.81 -9.29 -19.06
C LEU A 2 -15.36 -9.82 -17.70
N ASN A 3 -16.18 -10.87 -17.72
CA ASN A 3 -16.72 -11.47 -16.48
C ASN A 3 -15.65 -12.11 -15.60
N GLY A 4 -14.57 -12.65 -16.18
CA GLY A 4 -13.45 -13.21 -15.41
C GLY A 4 -12.69 -12.11 -14.67
N PHE A 5 -12.44 -10.99 -15.35
CA PHE A 5 -11.80 -9.81 -14.77
C PHE A 5 -12.65 -9.21 -13.63
N ILE A 6 -13.96 -9.06 -13.83
CA ILE A 6 -14.86 -8.54 -12.79
C ILE A 6 -14.98 -9.52 -11.60
N LYS A 7 -14.97 -10.83 -11.84
CA LYS A 7 -14.98 -11.85 -10.77
C LYS A 7 -13.67 -11.88 -10.00
N PHE A 8 -12.53 -11.70 -10.68
CA PHE A 8 -11.21 -11.52 -10.07
C PHE A 8 -11.14 -10.25 -9.21
N LEU A 9 -11.59 -9.11 -9.74
CA LEU A 9 -11.69 -7.86 -8.99
C LEU A 9 -12.63 -7.96 -7.77
N LYS A 10 -13.74 -8.71 -7.89
CA LYS A 10 -14.64 -8.97 -6.76
C LYS A 10 -14.02 -9.86 -5.70
N LEU A 11 -13.36 -10.95 -6.09
CA LEU A 11 -12.65 -11.85 -5.18
C LEU A 11 -11.53 -11.13 -4.41
N LEU A 12 -10.87 -10.17 -5.07
CA LEU A 12 -9.83 -9.33 -4.47
C LEU A 12 -10.36 -8.22 -3.54
N ASN A 13 -11.65 -7.90 -3.59
CA ASN A 13 -12.23 -6.76 -2.85
C ASN A 13 -13.36 -7.19 -1.89
N ALA A 14 -13.57 -8.49 -1.72
CA ALA A 14 -14.63 -9.03 -0.89
C ALA A 14 -14.28 -8.88 0.60
N ASN A 15 -15.02 -8.01 1.32
CA ASN A 15 -14.98 -7.85 2.78
C ASN A 15 -13.59 -7.81 3.43
N GLU A 16 -12.65 -7.15 2.77
CA GLU A 16 -11.30 -6.97 3.26
C GLU A 16 -11.29 -6.27 4.62
N ASN A 17 -10.49 -6.75 5.56
CA ASN A 17 -10.38 -6.15 6.89
C ASN A 17 -9.76 -4.75 6.76
N PRO A 18 -10.29 -3.69 7.41
CA PRO A 18 -9.66 -2.36 7.40
C PRO A 18 -8.18 -2.38 7.77
N ALA A 19 -7.76 -3.30 8.64
CA ALA A 19 -6.37 -3.53 9.01
C ALA A 19 -5.51 -4.03 7.85
N GLN A 20 -6.01 -4.93 6.99
CA GLN A 20 -5.30 -5.45 5.82
C GLN A 20 -5.18 -4.38 4.73
N LEU A 21 -6.24 -3.61 4.52
CA LEU A 21 -6.23 -2.46 3.60
C LEU A 21 -5.23 -1.38 4.06
N ALA A 22 -5.19 -1.08 5.36
CA ALA A 22 -4.18 -0.18 5.93
C ALA A 22 -2.76 -0.75 5.78
N GLY A 23 -2.58 -2.07 5.95
CA GLY A 23 -1.32 -2.76 5.66
C GLY A 23 -0.89 -2.58 4.19
N ALA A 24 -1.81 -2.69 3.24
CA ALA A 24 -1.55 -2.42 1.83
C ALA A 24 -1.06 -0.99 1.58
N ILE A 25 -1.71 -0.01 2.21
CA ILE A 25 -1.33 1.41 2.11
C ILE A 25 0.08 1.61 2.66
N VAL A 26 0.40 1.06 3.83
CA VAL A 26 1.73 1.19 4.46
C VAL A 26 2.81 0.50 3.65
N LEU A 27 2.57 -0.71 3.14
CA LEU A 27 3.54 -1.38 2.28
C LEU A 27 3.76 -0.62 0.97
N SER A 28 2.70 -0.05 0.38
CA SER A 28 2.82 0.79 -0.82
C SER A 28 3.62 2.05 -0.53
N MET A 29 3.45 2.65 0.65
CA MET A 29 4.22 3.80 1.11
C MET A 29 5.71 3.45 1.23
N ILE A 30 6.05 2.35 1.89
CA ILE A 30 7.45 1.92 2.05
C ILE A 30 8.09 1.69 0.68
N MET A 31 7.40 1.00 -0.23
CA MET A 31 7.92 0.73 -1.57
C MET A 31 8.00 1.99 -2.46
N ALA A 32 7.13 2.97 -2.26
CA ALA A 32 7.10 4.20 -3.05
C ALA A 32 8.10 5.26 -2.56
N LEU A 33 8.35 5.34 -1.24
CA LEU A 33 9.32 6.28 -0.65
C LEU A 33 10.76 5.84 -0.84
N THR A 34 10.99 4.55 -1.06
CA THR A 34 12.33 3.99 -1.16
C THR A 34 12.69 3.71 -2.62
N PRO A 35 13.99 3.78 -2.99
CA PRO A 35 14.42 3.50 -4.35
C PRO A 35 13.97 2.11 -4.82
N PHE A 36 13.39 2.04 -6.02
CA PHE A 36 12.76 0.82 -6.55
C PHE A 36 13.68 -0.40 -6.55
N TRP A 37 14.96 -0.20 -6.90
CA TRP A 37 15.97 -1.27 -7.05
C TRP A 37 16.67 -1.70 -5.76
N SER A 38 16.13 -1.39 -4.59
CA SER A 38 16.72 -1.86 -3.33
C SER A 38 16.17 -3.22 -2.88
N LEU A 39 17.04 -3.99 -2.21
CA LEU A 39 16.77 -5.35 -1.76
C LEU A 39 15.57 -5.44 -0.78
N HIS A 40 15.31 -4.41 0.02
CA HIS A 40 14.18 -4.43 0.95
C HIS A 40 12.82 -4.40 0.23
N ASN A 41 12.74 -3.92 -1.02
CA ASN A 41 11.49 -3.96 -1.77
C ASN A 41 11.08 -5.41 -2.12
N LEU A 42 12.05 -6.33 -2.21
CA LEU A 42 11.74 -7.76 -2.31
C LEU A 42 11.05 -8.27 -1.05
N LEU A 43 11.46 -7.79 0.14
CA LEU A 43 10.79 -8.12 1.40
C LEU A 43 9.37 -7.56 1.44
N VAL A 44 9.14 -6.36 0.90
CA VAL A 44 7.79 -5.78 0.78
C VAL A 44 6.90 -6.68 -0.09
N VAL A 45 7.38 -7.12 -1.25
CA VAL A 45 6.64 -8.03 -2.13
C VAL A 45 6.36 -9.36 -1.43
N LEU A 46 7.33 -9.92 -0.70
CA LEU A 46 7.15 -11.13 0.09
C LEU A 46 6.07 -10.94 1.17
N MET A 47 6.08 -9.79 1.86
CA MET A 47 5.05 -9.44 2.85
C MET A 47 3.66 -9.34 2.21
N LEU A 48 3.53 -8.77 1.01
CA LEU A 48 2.25 -8.73 0.28
C LEU A 48 1.70 -10.15 0.05
N CYS A 49 2.56 -11.10 -0.32
CA CYS A 49 2.18 -12.49 -0.54
C CYS A 49 1.83 -13.23 0.75
N VAL A 50 2.67 -13.12 1.79
CA VAL A 50 2.50 -13.86 3.06
C VAL A 50 1.31 -13.35 3.86
N LEU A 51 1.15 -12.03 3.95
CA LEU A 51 0.07 -11.39 4.69
C LEU A 51 -1.27 -11.38 3.92
N ARG A 52 -1.29 -11.93 2.70
CA ARG A 52 -2.45 -11.96 1.79
C ARG A 52 -3.10 -10.59 1.67
N ILE A 53 -2.27 -9.58 1.41
CA ILE A 53 -2.71 -8.19 1.37
C ILE A 53 -3.40 -7.90 0.04
N ASN A 54 -4.42 -7.05 0.09
CA ASN A 54 -5.11 -6.61 -1.11
C ASN A 54 -4.20 -5.83 -2.07
N LEU A 55 -3.82 -6.47 -3.17
CA LEU A 55 -2.99 -5.86 -4.22
C LEU A 55 -3.67 -4.66 -4.89
N PHE A 56 -5.01 -4.63 -5.00
CA PHE A 56 -5.70 -3.49 -5.58
C PHE A 56 -5.48 -2.23 -4.74
N THR A 57 -5.62 -2.33 -3.41
CA THR A 57 -5.37 -1.20 -2.51
C THR A 57 -3.91 -0.78 -2.51
N PHE A 58 -2.99 -1.74 -2.58
CA PHE A 58 -1.56 -1.47 -2.73
C PHE A 58 -1.28 -0.65 -4.00
N PHE A 59 -1.70 -1.14 -5.18
CA PHE A 59 -1.46 -0.45 -6.45
C PHE A 59 -2.23 0.86 -6.59
N ALA A 60 -3.39 0.99 -5.96
CA ALA A 60 -4.14 2.25 -5.93
C ALA A 60 -3.44 3.33 -5.07
N SER A 61 -2.78 2.92 -3.98
CA SER A 61 -2.12 3.84 -3.05
C SER A 61 -0.68 4.18 -3.49
N PHE A 62 -0.01 3.27 -4.18
CA PHE A 62 1.35 3.44 -4.68
C PHE A 62 1.60 4.76 -5.43
N PRO A 63 0.81 5.17 -6.46
CA PRO A 63 1.08 6.41 -7.19
C PRO A 63 0.88 7.66 -6.32
N VAL A 64 -0.03 7.61 -5.35
CA VAL A 64 -0.23 8.71 -4.39
C VAL A 64 1.02 8.88 -3.54
N TRP A 65 1.55 7.78 -3.00
CA TRP A 65 2.80 7.81 -2.23
C TRP A 65 4.02 8.15 -3.08
N SER A 66 4.07 7.73 -4.34
CA SER A 66 5.14 8.09 -5.26
C SER A 66 5.16 9.60 -5.56
N GLY A 67 3.98 10.22 -5.71
CA GLY A 67 3.88 11.68 -5.81
C GLY A 67 4.36 12.40 -4.55
N ILE A 68 4.05 11.86 -3.36
CA ILE A 68 4.54 12.38 -2.08
C ILE A 68 6.05 12.17 -1.92
N ALA A 69 6.58 11.05 -2.39
CA ALA A 69 8.01 10.72 -2.30
C ALA A 69 8.87 11.79 -2.98
N TRP A 70 8.44 12.30 -4.13
CA TRP A 70 9.18 13.36 -4.83
C TRP A 70 9.39 14.63 -3.97
N LEU A 71 8.45 14.94 -3.07
CA LEU A 71 8.58 16.05 -2.12
C LEU A 71 9.45 15.68 -0.90
N LEU A 72 9.45 14.40 -0.51
CA LEU A 72 10.17 13.91 0.67
C LEU A 72 11.61 13.51 0.37
N ASP A 73 11.97 13.20 -0.89
CA ASP A 73 13.30 12.73 -1.27
C ASP A 73 14.45 13.64 -0.81
N PRO A 74 14.38 14.98 -0.89
CA PRO A 74 15.44 15.85 -0.35
C PRO A 74 15.59 15.72 1.17
N TYR A 75 14.48 15.55 1.89
CA TYR A 75 14.49 15.36 3.34
C TYR A 75 15.04 13.98 3.70
N SER A 76 14.63 12.94 2.97
CA SER A 76 15.20 11.59 3.11
C SER A 76 16.71 11.60 2.89
N ALA A 77 17.20 12.23 1.82
CA ALA A 77 18.63 12.30 1.53
C ALA A 77 19.42 13.01 2.65
N SER A 78 18.92 14.13 3.17
CA SER A 78 19.58 14.85 4.29
C SER A 78 19.57 14.05 5.60
N ILE A 79 18.47 13.35 5.92
CA ILE A 79 18.43 12.41 7.05
C ILE A 79 19.48 11.31 6.88
N GLY A 80 19.56 10.73 5.68
CA GLY A 80 20.52 9.67 5.39
C GLY A 80 21.97 10.13 5.43
N GLU A 81 22.26 11.33 4.94
CA GLU A 81 23.56 11.96 5.07
C GLU A 81 23.94 12.15 6.55
N GLY A 82 23.03 12.68 7.36
CA GLY A 82 23.24 12.84 8.81
C GLY A 82 23.50 11.52 9.54
N LEU A 83 22.88 10.42 9.11
CA LEU A 83 23.12 9.07 9.67
C LEU A 83 24.47 8.49 9.25
N LEU A 84 24.82 8.60 7.96
CA LEU A 84 26.03 8.00 7.41
C LEU A 84 27.30 8.77 7.79
N LEU A 85 27.20 10.08 8.02
CA LEU A 85 28.31 10.92 8.46
C LEU A 85 28.49 10.95 9.99
N ASN A 86 27.58 10.35 10.75
CA ASN A 86 27.69 10.36 12.21
C ASN A 86 28.86 9.50 12.69
N ASP A 87 29.86 10.14 13.31
CA ASP A 87 31.08 9.48 13.81
C ASP A 87 30.80 8.30 14.74
N SER A 88 29.76 8.38 15.57
CA SER A 88 29.39 7.31 16.51
C SER A 88 28.88 6.04 15.82
N LEU A 89 28.37 6.17 14.59
CA LEU A 89 27.82 5.06 13.80
C LEU A 89 28.83 4.51 12.77
N GLN A 90 30.00 5.14 12.59
CA GLN A 90 30.98 4.71 11.58
C GLN A 90 31.46 3.28 11.77
N ALA A 91 31.70 2.85 13.01
CA ALA A 91 32.08 1.46 13.31
C ALA A 91 30.98 0.46 12.89
N LEU A 92 29.71 0.81 13.10
CA LEU A 92 28.57 0.00 12.69
C LEU A 92 28.49 -0.06 11.16
N TRP A 93 28.55 1.08 10.47
CA TRP A 93 28.53 1.12 9.00
C TRP A 93 29.70 0.36 8.38
N ALA A 94 30.90 0.50 8.92
CA ALA A 94 32.09 -0.23 8.48
C ALA A 94 31.90 -1.76 8.63
N SER A 95 31.31 -2.21 9.74
CA SER A 95 31.01 -3.64 9.94
C SER A 95 29.97 -4.17 8.94
N MET A 96 28.93 -3.39 8.65
CA MET A 96 27.89 -3.76 7.68
C MET A 96 28.44 -3.79 6.26
N TYR A 97 29.35 -2.87 5.92
CA TYR A 97 29.96 -2.78 4.59
C TYR A 97 30.79 -4.01 4.21
N GLN A 98 31.29 -4.77 5.19
CA GLN A 98 32.00 -6.03 4.95
C GLN A 98 31.09 -7.14 4.42
N SER A 99 29.77 -7.04 4.60
CA SER A 99 28.79 -8.02 4.11
C SER A 99 28.29 -7.68 2.71
N ASP A 100 28.33 -8.67 1.81
CA ASP A 100 27.76 -8.56 0.46
C ASP A 100 26.26 -8.25 0.47
N LEU A 101 25.52 -8.80 1.43
CA LEU A 101 24.07 -8.60 1.54
C LEU A 101 23.72 -7.13 1.79
N TRP A 102 24.44 -6.49 2.71
CA TRP A 102 24.21 -5.08 3.01
C TRP A 102 24.59 -4.20 1.83
N ARG A 103 25.74 -4.45 1.18
CA ARG A 103 26.14 -3.73 -0.04
C ARG A 103 25.08 -3.84 -1.15
N LEU A 104 24.52 -5.02 -1.36
CA LEU A 104 23.45 -5.25 -2.33
C LEU A 104 22.15 -4.51 -1.97
N ALA A 105 21.89 -4.29 -0.69
CA ALA A 105 20.76 -3.47 -0.25
C ALA A 105 20.96 -1.96 -0.49
N HIS A 106 22.14 -1.52 -0.95
CA HIS A 106 22.48 -0.12 -1.18
C HIS A 106 22.29 0.76 0.07
N PHE A 107 22.58 0.24 1.27
CA PHE A 107 22.46 0.99 2.52
C PHE A 107 23.39 2.21 2.61
N ASN A 108 24.47 2.21 1.83
CA ASN A 108 25.43 3.31 1.73
C ASN A 108 24.92 4.49 0.88
N ASN A 109 23.74 4.36 0.27
CA ASN A 109 23.08 5.46 -0.41
C ASN A 109 22.25 6.26 0.60
N THR A 110 22.52 7.57 0.69
CA THR A 110 21.84 8.50 1.62
C THR A 110 20.33 8.49 1.42
N LEU A 111 19.85 8.47 0.18
CA LEU A 111 18.42 8.41 -0.12
C LEU A 111 17.81 7.10 0.37
N THR A 112 18.47 5.95 0.14
CA THR A 112 17.95 4.64 0.55
C THR A 112 17.77 4.56 2.06
N ILE A 113 18.82 4.87 2.83
CA ILE A 113 18.78 4.70 4.29
C ILE A 113 17.89 5.75 4.97
N GLY A 114 17.90 6.99 4.45
CA GLY A 114 17.05 8.05 4.95
C GLY A 114 15.58 7.81 4.66
N SER A 115 15.23 7.39 3.44
CA SER A 115 13.86 7.01 3.10
C SER A 115 13.38 5.79 3.89
N LEU A 116 14.25 4.81 4.13
CA LEU A 116 13.92 3.66 4.96
C LEU A 116 13.62 4.05 6.41
N LEU A 117 14.42 4.92 7.01
CA LEU A 117 14.18 5.41 8.36
C LEU A 117 12.87 6.21 8.41
N LEU A 118 12.69 7.15 7.49
CA LEU A 118 11.49 7.97 7.39
C LEU A 118 10.23 7.11 7.19
N ALA A 119 10.26 6.14 6.28
CA ALA A 119 9.15 5.23 6.05
C ALA A 119 8.85 4.36 7.28
N SER A 120 9.89 3.91 8.00
CA SER A 120 9.73 3.13 9.24
C SER A 120 9.06 3.94 10.35
N VAL A 121 9.45 5.20 10.51
CA VAL A 121 8.83 6.12 11.48
C VAL A 121 7.38 6.44 11.08
N LEU A 122 7.12 6.67 9.79
CA LEU A 122 5.78 6.96 9.29
C LEU A 122 4.86 5.75 9.23
N ALA A 123 5.38 4.52 9.24
CA ALA A 123 4.59 3.30 9.08
C ALA A 123 3.48 3.19 10.15
N VAL A 124 3.82 3.44 11.42
CA VAL A 124 2.88 3.38 12.54
C VAL A 124 1.77 4.44 12.45
N PRO A 125 2.07 5.75 12.34
CA PRO A 125 1.02 6.77 12.24
C PRO A 125 0.17 6.59 10.99
N VAL A 126 0.77 6.27 9.84
CA VAL A 126 0.02 6.04 8.59
C VAL A 126 -0.88 4.81 8.70
N TYR A 127 -0.44 3.74 9.36
CA TYR A 127 -1.28 2.58 9.62
C TYR A 127 -2.53 2.96 10.43
N ILE A 128 -2.34 3.63 11.57
CA ILE A 128 -3.43 4.01 12.48
C ILE A 128 -4.41 4.95 11.77
N VAL A 129 -3.90 5.97 11.08
CA VAL A 129 -4.72 6.92 10.33
C VAL A 129 -5.48 6.22 9.21
N SER A 130 -4.83 5.29 8.49
CA SER A 130 -5.47 4.52 7.42
C SER A 130 -6.61 3.65 7.96
N VAL A 131 -6.41 2.91 9.05
CA VAL A 131 -7.47 2.11 9.69
C VAL A 131 -8.65 2.99 10.08
N TRP A 132 -8.38 4.15 10.68
CA TRP A 132 -9.41 5.10 11.08
C TRP A 132 -10.18 5.65 9.87
N LEU A 133 -9.48 6.10 8.83
CA LEU A 133 -10.07 6.61 7.59
C LEU A 133 -10.95 5.56 6.90
N ILE A 134 -10.47 4.31 6.80
CA ILE A 134 -11.20 3.22 6.14
C ILE A 134 -12.48 2.89 6.92
N LYS A 135 -12.43 2.82 8.25
CA LYS A 135 -13.62 2.61 9.09
C LYS A 135 -14.61 3.76 8.91
N ARG A 136 -14.13 5.00 9.02
CA ARG A 136 -14.96 6.20 8.86
C ARG A 136 -15.61 6.29 7.48
N TYR A 137 -14.87 5.93 6.43
CA TYR A 137 -15.37 5.85 5.06
C TYR A 137 -16.51 4.84 4.93
N ARG A 138 -16.36 3.63 5.51
CA ARG A 138 -17.39 2.59 5.49
C ARG A 138 -18.66 3.02 6.22
N ASP A 139 -18.53 3.70 7.35
CA ASP A 139 -19.70 4.09 8.14
C ASP A 139 -20.43 5.31 7.54
N THR A 140 -19.68 6.28 7.00
CA THR A 140 -20.21 7.60 6.64
C THR A 140 -20.46 7.73 5.14
N VAL A 141 -19.44 7.41 4.34
CA VAL A 141 -19.47 7.67 2.90
C VAL A 141 -20.36 6.65 2.20
N VAL A 142 -20.28 5.36 2.57
CA VAL A 142 -21.17 4.33 2.01
C VAL A 142 -22.63 4.61 2.36
N ALA A 143 -22.91 5.03 3.59
CA ALA A 143 -24.27 5.42 4.01
C ALA A 143 -24.78 6.64 3.23
N TRP A 144 -23.93 7.65 3.00
CA TRP A 144 -24.27 8.84 2.23
C TRP A 144 -24.47 8.53 0.73
N VAL A 145 -23.57 7.78 0.11
CA VAL A 145 -23.66 7.34 -1.30
C VAL A 145 -24.94 6.53 -1.53
N ASN A 146 -25.31 5.64 -0.60
CA ASN A 146 -26.56 4.88 -0.69
C ASN A 146 -27.83 5.76 -0.57
N ARG A 147 -27.74 6.97 -0.03
CA ARG A 147 -28.87 7.91 0.03
C ARG A 147 -29.05 8.70 -1.26
N LEU A 148 -28.03 8.84 -2.11
CA LEU A 148 -28.10 9.58 -3.37
C LEU A 148 -29.14 8.95 -4.33
N HIS A 149 -30.06 9.77 -4.82
CA HIS A 149 -31.12 9.32 -5.73
C HIS A 149 -30.58 8.74 -7.05
N ILE A 150 -29.44 9.25 -7.54
CA ILE A 150 -28.76 8.71 -8.74
C ILE A 150 -28.30 7.26 -8.49
N VAL A 151 -27.80 6.96 -7.29
CA VAL A 151 -27.38 5.59 -6.93
C VAL A 151 -28.58 4.67 -6.77
N LYS A 152 -29.70 5.17 -6.22
CA LYS A 152 -30.96 4.42 -6.16
C LYS A 152 -31.55 4.17 -7.56
N ALA A 153 -31.53 5.17 -8.44
CA ALA A 153 -32.00 5.06 -9.82
C ALA A 153 -31.11 4.12 -10.66
N LEU A 154 -29.79 4.16 -10.48
CA LEU A 154 -28.86 3.21 -11.10
C LEU A 154 -29.05 1.79 -10.59
N LYS A 155 -29.32 1.60 -9.28
CA LYS A 155 -29.66 0.27 -8.72
C LYS A 155 -31.04 -0.24 -9.17
N ALA A 156 -31.99 0.66 -9.42
CA ALA A 156 -33.34 0.35 -9.90
C ALA A 156 -33.42 0.19 -11.43
N SER A 157 -32.37 0.59 -12.15
CA SER A 157 -32.25 0.37 -13.59
C SER A 157 -32.22 -1.13 -13.91
N SER A 158 -33.06 -1.55 -14.86
CA SER A 158 -33.17 -2.94 -15.34
C SER A 158 -31.84 -3.50 -15.86
N TRP A 159 -30.91 -2.63 -16.25
CA TRP A 159 -29.55 -2.99 -16.68
C TRP A 159 -28.67 -3.43 -15.51
N PHE A 160 -28.78 -2.79 -14.35
CA PHE A 160 -28.05 -3.18 -13.12
C PHE A 160 -28.63 -4.46 -12.51
N GLN A 161 -29.95 -4.65 -12.56
CA GLN A 161 -30.59 -5.89 -12.12
C GLN A 161 -30.26 -7.09 -13.01
N LYS A 162 -30.18 -6.91 -14.33
CA LYS A 162 -29.69 -7.95 -15.26
C LYS A 162 -28.22 -8.29 -15.02
N LEU A 163 -27.38 -7.29 -14.68
CA LEU A 163 -25.99 -7.53 -14.32
C LEU A 163 -25.90 -8.24 -12.97
N SER A 164 -26.69 -7.86 -11.95
CA SER A 164 -26.65 -8.51 -10.64
C SER A 164 -27.25 -9.92 -10.64
N SER A 165 -28.30 -10.19 -11.42
CA SER A 165 -28.89 -11.53 -11.55
C SER A 165 -27.99 -12.48 -12.34
N ALA A 166 -27.22 -11.97 -13.31
CA ALA A 166 -26.14 -12.73 -13.95
C ALA A 166 -24.99 -13.10 -12.98
N TYR A 167 -24.88 -12.42 -11.82
CA TYR A 167 -23.93 -12.74 -10.76
C TYR A 167 -24.52 -13.63 -9.65
N SER A 168 -25.81 -13.49 -9.29
CA SER A 168 -26.42 -14.27 -8.21
C SER A 168 -26.78 -15.72 -8.60
N VAL A 169 -26.99 -16.01 -9.89
CA VAL A 169 -27.26 -17.38 -10.36
C VAL A 169 -26.00 -18.27 -10.34
N ALA A 170 -24.80 -17.68 -10.27
CA ALA A 170 -23.55 -18.44 -10.17
C ALA A 170 -23.22 -18.96 -8.75
N GLU A 171 -24.02 -18.57 -7.74
CA GLU A 171 -23.83 -18.94 -6.33
C GLU A 171 -24.90 -19.92 -5.82
N VAL A 172 -25.92 -20.22 -6.64
CA VAL A 172 -26.94 -21.26 -6.36
C VAL A 172 -26.65 -22.58 -7.10
N ALA A 173 -25.61 -22.60 -7.94
CA ALA A 173 -25.17 -23.79 -8.69
C ALA A 173 -23.87 -24.42 -8.14
N ARG A 174 -23.57 -24.25 -6.85
CA ARG A 174 -22.64 -25.08 -6.07
C ARG A 174 -23.16 -25.28 -4.67
#